data_AF-A0A7E5WIV1-F1
#
_entry.id   AF-A0A7E5WIV1-F1
#
_cell.length_a   1.000
_cell.length_b   1.000
_cell.length_c   1.000
_cell.angle_alpha   90.00
_cell.angle_beta   90.00
_cell.angle_gamma   90.00
#
_symmetry.space_group_name_H-M   'P 1'
#
loop_
_entity.id
_entity.type
_entity.pdbx_description
1 polymer ?
#
loop_
_entity_poly.entity_id
_entity_poly.type
_entity_poly.pdbx_seq_one_letter_code
_entity_poly.pdbx_strand_id
1 'polypeptide(L)'
;MANTKDEPVILAHECYVKKDYTGALQHLNELENLIGSSNKRVQHNKAVVEFMISDMKNVDKLKKNVAQLTGLAFAEIDTKDLSSPFLLYNYAVLLYHSRYYYQCTVILERLLASKNVKDNKLFQQIVLLLLEATLCRRTYEKTLEVAKVHGEPLKSNNEHNSNT
;
A
#
# COMPACT_ATOMS: atom_id res chain seq x y z
N MET A 1 -28.66 -15.00 -3.82
CA MET A 1 -28.16 -14.48 -5.10
C MET A 1 -26.80 -13.87 -4.82
N ALA A 2 -25.71 -14.48 -5.33
CA ALA A 2 -24.39 -13.91 -5.18
C ALA A 2 -24.37 -12.56 -5.92
N ASN A 3 -23.86 -11.53 -5.25
CA ASN A 3 -23.79 -10.18 -5.78
C ASN A 3 -22.79 -10.19 -6.95
N THR A 4 -23.26 -10.01 -8.19
CA THR A 4 -22.49 -10.13 -9.44
C THR A 4 -21.24 -9.24 -9.52
N LYS A 5 -21.10 -8.28 -8.62
CA LYS A 5 -19.92 -7.40 -8.49
C LYS A 5 -18.79 -7.99 -7.66
N ASP A 6 -19.10 -8.94 -6.78
CA ASP A 6 -18.12 -9.51 -5.85
C ASP A 6 -17.32 -10.64 -6.49
N GLU A 7 -17.89 -11.30 -7.51
CA GLU A 7 -17.22 -12.40 -8.23
C GLU A 7 -15.91 -11.94 -8.91
N PRO A 8 -15.87 -10.85 -9.71
CA PRO A 8 -14.61 -10.36 -10.29
C PRO A 8 -13.58 -9.92 -9.23
N VAL A 9 -14.03 -9.42 -8.07
CA VAL A 9 -13.13 -9.04 -6.96
C VAL A 9 -12.43 -10.27 -6.39
N ILE A 10 -13.20 -11.32 -6.11
CA ILE A 10 -12.70 -12.58 -5.55
C ILE A 10 -11.71 -13.23 -6.53
N LEU A 11 -12.09 -13.34 -7.80
CA LEU A 11 -11.25 -13.94 -8.85
C LEU A 11 -9.96 -13.15 -9.06
N ALA A 12 -10.03 -11.81 -9.12
CA ALA A 12 -8.84 -10.97 -9.22
C ALA A 12 -7.87 -11.19 -8.05
N HIS A 13 -8.41 -11.31 -6.83
CA HIS A 13 -7.61 -11.58 -5.64
C HIS A 13 -6.96 -12.97 -5.67
N GLU A 14 -7.73 -14.01 -6.02
CA GLU A 14 -7.20 -15.37 -6.12
C GLU A 14 -6.09 -15.50 -7.15
N CYS A 15 -6.27 -14.94 -8.34
CA CYS A 15 -5.24 -14.88 -9.38
C CYS A 15 -3.98 -14.16 -8.88
N TYR A 16 -4.15 -13.03 -8.19
CA TYR A 16 -3.01 -12.29 -7.62
C TYR A 16 -2.23 -13.12 -6.59
N VAL A 17 -2.92 -13.81 -5.68
CA VAL A 17 -2.29 -14.68 -4.67
C VAL A 17 -1.55 -15.85 -5.33
N LYS A 18 -2.09 -16.40 -6.42
CA LYS A 18 -1.46 -17.45 -7.24
C LYS A 18 -0.33 -16.93 -8.15
N LYS A 19 -0.04 -15.63 -8.13
CA LYS A 19 0.90 -14.93 -9.03
C LYS A 19 0.51 -14.99 -10.52
N ASP A 20 -0.73 -15.32 -10.82
CA ASP A 20 -1.31 -15.14 -12.15
C ASP A 20 -1.73 -13.67 -12.31
N TYR A 21 -0.74 -12.81 -12.53
CA TYR A 21 -0.99 -11.38 -12.67
C TYR A 21 -1.77 -11.04 -13.94
N THR A 22 -1.63 -11.85 -14.99
CA THR A 22 -2.40 -11.72 -16.23
C THR A 22 -3.89 -11.95 -16.00
N GLY A 23 -4.28 -13.04 -15.32
CA GLY A 23 -5.67 -13.30 -14.95
C GLY A 23 -6.21 -12.26 -13.95
N ALA A 24 -5.38 -11.84 -12.99
CA ALA A 24 -5.76 -10.78 -12.06
C ALA A 24 -6.10 -9.47 -12.80
N LEU A 25 -5.31 -9.09 -13.82
CA LEU A 25 -5.58 -7.90 -14.62
C LEU A 25 -6.87 -8.04 -15.43
N GLN A 26 -7.14 -9.21 -15.99
CA GLN A 26 -8.39 -9.48 -16.72
C GLN A 26 -9.61 -9.23 -15.82
N HIS A 27 -9.66 -9.85 -14.64
CA HIS A 27 -10.78 -9.69 -13.71
C HIS A 27 -10.89 -8.27 -13.14
N LEU A 28 -9.77 -7.55 -13.00
CA LEU A 28 -9.81 -6.13 -12.63
C LEU A 28 -10.40 -5.25 -13.74
N ASN A 29 -10.17 -5.58 -15.02
CA ASN A 29 -10.81 -4.89 -16.14
C ASN A 29 -12.32 -5.19 -16.21
N GLU A 30 -12.72 -6.43 -15.96
CA GLU A 30 -14.14 -6.79 -15.83
C GLU A 30 -14.81 -6.01 -14.69
N LEU A 31 -14.16 -5.94 -13.53
CA LEU A 31 -14.64 -5.17 -12.39
C LEU A 31 -14.74 -3.67 -12.70
N GLU A 32 -13.74 -3.09 -13.36
CA GLU A 32 -13.75 -1.69 -13.81
C GLU A 32 -14.94 -1.39 -14.71
N ASN A 33 -15.28 -2.28 -15.65
CA ASN A 33 -16.44 -2.14 -16.52
C ASN A 33 -17.76 -2.14 -15.73
N LEU A 34 -17.84 -2.89 -14.62
CA LEU A 34 -19.04 -2.98 -13.78
C LEU A 34 -19.23 -1.79 -12.83
N ILE A 35 -18.14 -1.22 -12.32
CA ILE A 35 -18.19 -0.19 -11.27
C ILE A 35 -17.72 1.20 -11.71
N GLY A 36 -17.21 1.32 -12.93
CA GLY A 36 -16.72 2.55 -13.53
C GLY A 36 -15.23 2.82 -13.32
N SER A 37 -14.64 3.52 -14.27
CA SER A 37 -13.21 3.86 -14.32
C SER A 37 -12.75 4.86 -13.25
N SER A 38 -13.67 5.52 -12.55
CA SER A 38 -13.34 6.48 -11.48
C SER A 38 -13.00 5.83 -10.14
N ASN A 39 -13.17 4.51 -10.01
CA ASN A 39 -12.88 3.81 -8.75
C ASN A 39 -11.36 3.74 -8.48
N LYS A 40 -10.88 4.59 -7.57
CA LYS A 40 -9.46 4.68 -7.20
C LYS A 40 -8.84 3.34 -6.77
N ARG A 41 -9.59 2.48 -6.07
CA ARG A 41 -9.07 1.18 -5.59
C ARG A 41 -8.81 0.21 -6.75
N VAL A 42 -9.72 0.18 -7.73
CA VAL A 42 -9.52 -0.65 -8.94
C VAL A 42 -8.34 -0.12 -9.76
N GLN A 43 -8.25 1.19 -9.97
CA GLN A 43 -7.13 1.80 -10.68
C GLN A 43 -5.79 1.52 -9.98
N HIS A 44 -5.75 1.64 -8.66
CA HIS A 44 -4.55 1.34 -7.86
C HIS A 44 -4.14 -0.12 -8.00
N ASN A 45 -5.08 -1.05 -7.84
CA ASN A 45 -4.81 -2.48 -7.97
C ASN A 45 -4.33 -2.84 -9.39
N LYS A 46 -4.94 -2.26 -10.43
CA LYS A 46 -4.48 -2.44 -11.82
C LYS A 46 -3.04 -1.98 -11.99
N ALA A 47 -2.70 -0.79 -11.49
CA ALA A 47 -1.33 -0.27 -11.57
C ALA A 47 -0.32 -1.18 -10.86
N VAL A 48 -0.68 -1.76 -9.70
CA VAL A 48 0.15 -2.73 -8.98
C VAL A 48 0.30 -4.02 -9.79
N VAL A 49 -0.78 -4.58 -10.31
CA VAL A 49 -0.76 -5.81 -11.11
C VAL A 49 0.07 -5.64 -12.38
N GLU A 50 -0.10 -4.54 -13.11
CA GLU A 50 0.72 -4.22 -14.29
C GLU A 50 2.22 -4.11 -13.95
N PHE A 51 2.54 -3.53 -12.79
CA PHE A 51 3.91 -3.47 -12.30
C PHE A 51 4.47 -4.88 -12.04
N MET A 52 3.67 -5.77 -11.42
CA MET A 52 4.05 -7.17 -11.20
C MET A 52 4.22 -7.94 -12.52
N ILE A 53 3.35 -7.74 -13.52
CA ILE A 53 3.48 -8.32 -14.88
C ILE A 53 4.81 -7.92 -15.52
N SER A 54 5.27 -6.69 -15.28
CA SER A 54 6.55 -6.20 -15.80
C SER A 54 7.79 -6.72 -15.07
N ASP A 55 7.66 -7.75 -14.21
CA ASP A 55 8.68 -8.20 -13.27
C ASP A 55 9.22 -7.06 -12.39
N MET A 56 8.35 -6.14 -11.99
CA MET A 56 8.72 -4.95 -11.21
C MET A 56 9.73 -4.02 -11.90
N LYS A 57 9.88 -4.08 -13.23
CA LYS A 57 10.84 -3.27 -13.99
C LYS A 57 10.30 -1.87 -14.31
N ASN A 58 9.00 -1.72 -14.51
CA ASN A 58 8.41 -0.45 -14.97
C ASN A 58 8.04 0.49 -13.81
N VAL A 59 9.04 0.84 -13.00
CA VAL A 59 8.87 1.68 -11.80
C VAL A 59 8.32 3.07 -12.15
N ASP A 60 8.75 3.66 -13.27
CA ASP A 60 8.30 4.99 -13.68
C ASP A 60 6.82 5.04 -14.04
N LYS A 61 6.29 4.00 -14.67
CA LYS A 61 4.84 3.88 -14.91
C LYS A 61 4.08 3.79 -13.58
N LEU A 62 4.56 2.97 -12.64
CA LEU A 62 3.93 2.86 -11.33
C LEU A 62 3.96 4.21 -10.57
N LYS A 63 5.08 4.94 -10.59
CA LYS A 63 5.19 6.29 -10.00
C LYS A 63 4.17 7.25 -10.58
N LYS A 64 4.02 7.29 -11.90
CA LYS A 64 3.02 8.14 -12.58
C LYS A 64 1.60 7.79 -12.17
N ASN A 65 1.26 6.51 -12.15
CA ASN A 65 -0.08 6.05 -11.74
C ASN A 65 -0.36 6.41 -10.28
N VAL A 66 0.60 6.18 -9.37
CA VAL A 66 0.44 6.53 -7.96
C VAL A 66 0.29 8.04 -7.76
N ALA A 67 1.12 8.85 -8.41
CA ALA A 67 1.03 10.31 -8.38
C ALA A 67 -0.35 10.81 -8.85
N GLN A 68 -0.87 10.25 -9.94
CA GLN A 68 -2.21 10.57 -10.43
C GLN A 68 -3.31 10.20 -9.42
N LEU A 69 -3.20 9.05 -8.76
CA LEU A 69 -4.23 8.56 -7.83
C LEU A 69 -4.21 9.30 -6.48
N THR A 70 -3.04 9.70 -6.00
CA THR A 70 -2.87 10.51 -4.79
C THR A 70 -3.14 12.00 -5.05
N GLY A 71 -3.01 12.45 -6.30
CA GLY A 71 -3.05 13.87 -6.65
C GLY A 71 -1.80 14.63 -6.21
N LEU A 72 -0.69 13.92 -5.97
CA LEU A 72 0.59 14.47 -5.53
C LEU A 72 1.61 14.37 -6.65
N ALA A 73 2.46 15.38 -6.80
CA ALA A 73 3.71 15.17 -7.53
C ALA A 73 4.61 14.20 -6.74
N PHE A 74 5.52 13.51 -7.45
CA PHE A 74 6.41 12.56 -6.78
C PHE A 74 7.31 13.28 -5.77
N ALA A 75 7.42 12.73 -4.56
CA ALA A 75 8.07 13.30 -3.38
C ALA A 75 7.34 14.48 -2.69
N GLU A 76 6.13 14.82 -3.11
CA GLU A 76 5.25 15.67 -2.29
C GLU A 76 4.62 14.85 -1.16
N ILE A 77 4.34 15.52 -0.04
CA ILE A 77 3.80 14.92 1.19
C ILE A 77 2.48 15.54 1.66
N ASP A 78 2.03 16.61 1.02
CA ASP A 78 0.89 17.43 1.45
C ASP A 78 -0.47 16.88 1.00
N THR A 79 -0.66 15.55 1.11
CA THR A 79 -2.00 14.97 0.92
C THR A 79 -2.88 15.24 2.13
N LYS A 80 -4.12 15.66 1.90
CA LYS A 80 -5.19 15.69 2.93
C LYS A 80 -6.06 14.44 2.86
N ASP A 81 -5.98 13.69 1.77
CA ASP A 81 -6.76 12.47 1.54
C ASP A 81 -5.99 11.26 2.09
N LEU A 82 -6.34 10.87 3.32
CA LEU A 82 -5.83 9.67 3.99
C LEU A 82 -6.81 8.49 3.89
N SER A 83 -7.82 8.57 3.02
CA SER A 83 -8.89 7.56 2.90
C SER A 83 -8.42 6.25 2.27
N SER A 84 -7.27 6.26 1.59
CA SER A 84 -6.73 5.14 0.82
C SER A 84 -5.38 4.67 1.37
N PRO A 85 -5.37 3.98 2.52
CA PRO A 85 -4.13 3.68 3.25
C PRO A 85 -3.18 2.76 2.48
N PHE A 86 -3.70 1.80 1.70
CA PHE A 86 -2.88 0.92 0.85
C PHE A 86 -2.19 1.69 -0.30
N LEU A 87 -2.87 2.68 -0.90
CA LEU A 87 -2.28 3.52 -1.93
C LEU A 87 -1.13 4.37 -1.36
N LEU A 88 -1.37 4.99 -0.20
CA LEU A 88 -0.35 5.81 0.47
C LEU A 88 0.82 4.98 1.00
N TYR A 89 0.57 3.75 1.46
CA TYR A 89 1.64 2.83 1.81
C TYR A 89 2.51 2.49 0.59
N ASN A 90 1.90 2.13 -0.56
CA ASN A 90 2.66 1.87 -1.78
C ASN A 90 3.42 3.11 -2.28
N TYR A 91 2.86 4.31 -2.10
CA TYR A 91 3.58 5.55 -2.34
C TYR A 91 4.81 5.71 -1.43
N ALA A 92 4.67 5.43 -0.13
CA ALA A 92 5.79 5.44 0.81
C ALA A 92 6.87 4.41 0.44
N VAL A 93 6.50 3.23 -0.04
CA VAL A 93 7.44 2.22 -0.57
C VAL A 93 8.23 2.76 -1.77
N LEU A 94 7.56 3.43 -2.72
CA LEU A 94 8.24 4.05 -3.87
C LEU A 94 9.21 5.16 -3.42
N LEU A 95 8.83 5.96 -2.44
CA LEU A 95 9.69 7.00 -1.85
C LEU A 95 10.91 6.37 -1.17
N TYR A 96 10.71 5.31 -0.38
CA TYR A 96 11.76 4.57 0.31
C TYR A 96 12.81 4.05 -0.67
N HIS A 97 12.39 3.30 -1.70
CA HIS A 97 13.31 2.76 -2.70
C HIS A 97 13.97 3.85 -3.57
N SER A 98 13.34 5.02 -3.67
CA SER A 98 13.91 6.19 -4.34
C SER A 98 14.78 7.06 -3.42
N ARG A 99 15.06 6.60 -2.18
CA ARG A 99 15.86 7.30 -1.16
C ARG A 99 15.26 8.60 -0.62
N TYR A 100 13.97 8.85 -0.84
CA TYR A 100 13.22 9.96 -0.25
C TYR A 100 12.75 9.57 1.16
N TYR A 101 13.70 9.23 2.03
CA TYR A 101 13.41 8.67 3.35
C TYR A 101 12.63 9.65 4.24
N TYR A 102 12.89 10.95 4.14
CA TYR A 102 12.14 11.97 4.88
C TYR A 102 10.66 11.94 4.51
N GLN A 103 10.35 12.00 3.22
CA GLN A 103 8.99 11.97 2.70
C GLN A 103 8.28 10.66 3.06
N CYS A 104 8.99 9.54 2.92
CA CYS A 104 8.52 8.23 3.34
C CYS A 104 8.08 8.24 4.81
N THR A 105 8.95 8.70 5.73
CA THR A 105 8.62 8.77 7.15
C THR A 105 7.39 9.64 7.42
N VAL A 106 7.27 10.80 6.78
CA VAL A 106 6.14 11.71 6.98
C VAL A 106 4.81 11.06 6.54
N ILE A 107 4.78 10.41 5.38
CA ILE A 107 3.57 9.72 4.90
C ILE A 107 3.16 8.60 5.86
N LEU A 108 4.11 7.79 6.33
CA LEU A 108 3.85 6.67 7.24
C LEU A 108 3.37 7.14 8.62
N GLU A 109 3.96 8.18 9.19
CA GLU A 109 3.51 8.78 10.46
C GLU A 109 2.09 9.33 10.34
N ARG A 110 1.76 10.01 9.22
CA ARG A 110 0.41 10.51 8.96
C ARG A 110 -0.59 9.36 8.81
N LEU A 111 -0.20 8.25 8.19
CA LEU A 111 -1.04 7.05 8.11
C LEU A 111 -1.33 6.46 9.49
N LEU A 112 -0.32 6.32 10.35
CA LEU A 112 -0.50 5.81 11.72
C LEU A 112 -1.36 6.73 12.59
N ALA A 113 -1.24 8.04 12.41
CA ALA A 113 -2.09 9.01 13.09
C ALA A 113 -3.54 9.01 12.56
N SER A 114 -3.74 8.65 11.28
CA SER A 114 -5.06 8.47 10.70
C SER A 114 -5.67 7.16 11.21
N LYS A 115 -6.83 7.22 11.87
CA LYS A 115 -7.57 6.02 12.33
C LYS A 115 -8.13 5.15 11.17
N ASN A 116 -7.57 5.28 9.97
CA ASN A 116 -7.99 4.63 8.73
C ASN A 116 -7.25 3.29 8.50
N VAL A 117 -6.14 3.04 9.19
CA VAL A 117 -5.42 1.76 9.13
C VAL A 117 -6.12 0.75 10.03
N LYS A 118 -7.06 -0.01 9.46
CA LYS A 118 -7.80 -1.08 10.16
C LYS A 118 -7.23 -2.48 9.93
N ASP A 119 -6.43 -2.65 8.88
CA ASP A 119 -5.83 -3.91 8.52
C ASP A 119 -4.54 -4.12 9.33
N ASN A 120 -4.48 -5.22 10.10
CA ASN A 120 -3.36 -5.51 10.99
C ASN A 120 -2.05 -5.73 10.22
N LYS A 121 -2.12 -6.39 9.05
CA LYS A 121 -0.94 -6.65 8.23
C LYS A 121 -0.38 -5.36 7.66
N LEU A 122 -1.26 -4.47 7.17
CA LEU A 122 -0.88 -3.15 6.70
C LEU A 122 -0.27 -2.31 7.83
N PHE A 123 -0.87 -2.35 9.03
CA PHE A 123 -0.30 -1.66 10.20
C PHE A 123 1.13 -2.14 10.48
N GLN A 124 1.36 -3.46 10.51
CA GLN A 124 2.70 -4.03 10.71
C GLN A 124 3.68 -3.56 9.63
N GLN A 125 3.27 -3.62 8.37
CA GLN A 125 4.07 -3.17 7.24
C GLN A 125 4.45 -1.69 7.34
N ILE A 126 3.50 -0.82 7.72
CA ILE A 126 3.74 0.61 7.92
C ILE A 126 4.78 0.84 9.02
N VAL A 127 4.63 0.20 10.17
CA VAL A 127 5.54 0.38 11.31
C VAL A 127 6.95 -0.12 10.98
N LEU A 128 7.07 -1.29 10.36
CA LEU A 128 8.37 -1.85 9.98
C LEU A 128 9.09 -0.97 8.96
N LEU A 129 8.39 -0.48 7.94
CA LEU A 129 8.97 0.44 6.97
C LEU A 129 9.35 1.78 7.60
N LEU A 130 8.58 2.27 8.58
CA LEU A 130 8.90 3.50 9.32
C LEU A 130 10.17 3.34 10.17
N LEU A 131 10.33 2.21 10.85
CA LEU A 131 11.56 1.88 11.58
C LEU A 131 12.77 1.84 10.62
N GLU A 132 12.64 1.16 9.48
CA GLU A 132 13.71 1.08 8.49
C GLU A 132 14.05 2.47 7.91
N ALA A 133 13.05 3.26 7.53
CA ALA A 133 13.26 4.60 7.00
C ALA A 133 13.90 5.56 8.01
N THR A 134 13.56 5.48 9.30
CA THR A 134 14.20 6.29 10.36
C THR A 134 15.65 5.86 10.60
N LEU A 135 15.98 4.56 10.49
CA LEU A 135 17.36 4.07 10.52
C LEU A 135 18.17 4.59 9.32
N CYS A 136 17.63 4.55 8.11
CA CYS A 136 18.27 5.12 6.92
C CYS A 136 18.55 6.62 7.07
N ARG A 137 17.68 7.35 7.77
CA ARG A 137 17.86 8.77 8.11
C ARG A 137 18.82 9.03 9.27
N ARG A 138 19.28 7.98 9.96
CA ARG A 138 20.09 8.06 11.19
C ARG A 138 19.40 8.84 12.33
N THR A 139 18.07 8.86 12.34
CA THR A 139 17.27 9.45 13.43
C THR A 139 16.99 8.37 14.48
N TYR A 140 18.04 7.91 15.16
CA TYR A 140 17.97 6.74 16.05
C TYR A 140 17.02 6.92 17.23
N GLU A 141 16.97 8.12 17.82
CA GLU A 141 16.00 8.44 18.88
C GLU A 141 14.57 8.26 18.39
N LYS A 142 14.28 8.70 17.15
CA LYS A 142 12.97 8.51 16.53
C LYS A 142 12.67 7.03 16.28
N THR A 143 13.67 6.26 15.84
CA THR A 143 13.52 4.80 15.69
C THR A 143 13.15 4.14 17.02
N LEU A 144 13.83 4.51 18.12
CA LEU A 144 13.54 3.99 19.46
C LEU A 144 12.15 4.41 19.94
N GLU A 145 11.73 5.65 19.66
CA GLU A 145 10.38 6.13 19.96
C GLU A 145 9.32 5.29 19.23
N VAL A 146 9.46 5.11 17.92
CA VAL A 146 8.54 4.30 17.09
C VAL A 146 8.48 2.87 17.62
N ALA A 147 9.63 2.27 17.94
CA ALA A 147 9.70 0.91 18.48
C ALA A 147 9.01 0.80 19.85
N LYS A 148 9.16 1.81 20.71
CA LYS A 148 8.50 1.84 22.02
C LYS A 148 6.97 1.97 21.88
N VAL A 149 6.51 2.84 20.98
CA VAL A 149 5.07 3.13 20.82
C VAL A 149 4.35 1.98 20.10
N HIS A 150 4.98 1.39 19.08
CA HIS A 150 4.32 0.42 18.20
C HIS A 150 4.83 -1.02 18.37
N GLY A 151 5.90 -1.25 19.15
CA GLY A 151 6.53 -2.57 19.30
C GLY A 151 5.66 -3.62 19.98
N GLU A 152 4.90 -3.25 21.02
CA GLU A 152 3.94 -4.17 21.65
C GLU A 152 2.76 -4.51 20.71
N PRO A 153 2.08 -3.52 20.07
CA PRO A 153 1.09 -3.80 19.02
C PRO A 153 1.60 -4.70 17.89
N LEU A 154 2.88 -4.60 17.51
CA LEU A 154 3.49 -5.49 16.52
C LEU A 154 3.55 -6.95 16.99
N LYS A 155 3.92 -7.20 18.25
CA LYS A 155 4.06 -8.55 18.82
C LYS A 155 2.72 -9.25 18.97
N SER A 156 1.73 -8.58 19.54
CA SER A 156 0.40 -9.16 19.77
C SER A 156 -0.29 -9.61 18.47
N ASN A 157 -0.01 -8.91 17.36
CA ASN A 157 -0.53 -9.26 16.04
C ASN A 157 0.15 -10.50 15.42
N ASN A 158 1.38 -10.83 15.83
CA ASN A 158 2.06 -12.05 15.37
C ASN A 158 1.55 -13.30 16.09
N GLU A 159 1.18 -13.18 17.36
CA GLU A 159 0.67 -14.31 18.16
C GLU A 159 -0.72 -14.79 17.69
N HIS A 160 -1.57 -13.89 17.21
CA HIS A 160 -2.90 -14.25 16.69
C HIS A 160 -2.87 -14.97 15.33
N ASN A 161 -1.80 -14.81 14.54
CA ASN A 161 -1.62 -15.53 13.26
C ASN A 161 -0.97 -16.90 13.42
N SER A 162 -0.53 -17.27 14.64
CA SER A 162 0.12 -18.56 14.94
C SER A 162 -0.88 -19.67 15.33
N ASN A 163 -2.16 -19.33 15.51
CA ASN A 163 -3.19 -20.22 16.04
C ASN A 163 -4.32 -20.55 15.03
N THR A 164 -4.05 -20.39 13.73
CA THR A 164 -4.92 -20.81 12.61
C THR A 164 -4.08 -21.43 11.51
#